data_AF-A0A1F9DUP7-F1
#
_entry.id   AF-A0A1F9DUP7-F1
#
_cell.length_a   1.000
_cell.length_b   1.000
_cell.length_c   1.000
_cell.angle_alpha   90.00
_cell.angle_beta   90.00
_cell.angle_gamma   90.00
#
_symmetry.space_group_name_H-M   'P 1'
#
loop_
_entity.id
_entity.type
_entity.pdbx_description
1 polymer ?
#
loop_
_entity_poly.entity_id
_entity_poly.type
_entity_poly.pdbx_seq_one_letter_code
_entity_poly.pdbx_strand_id
1 'polypeptide(L)'
;MNDHPRLRPVEVFPVEQEGKTLIYLRDPQHFANTLVISPVVYFILAHFDGEHSLIDIQEAYSRRFGDLLFSEDLRKIMDLLDHHYFLYSERFRGHQKKIIEDFRRLPIRPPAHAGTVYQEDPAGLKHQLEGYFQSPNGPGQPNQPSTSRVPKAIVAPHIDFHRGGPSYGWSYKELAESPGADLYILLGTSHCGGEHPFTATLKDFSTPLGTVETDKEFVRELEKSYKGDLFAEEHLHRTEHSLEFQVVYLKYIAARQKGLTGEHRPFQIIPILVSSFHPMVQSRTLPEKNPRIGDFFKALRGLVEKENRQVCFVAGVDLAHVGAQFGDQEPLTADFLRWVEEEDQRLIGRLASLDAAGFFHEIAKDQDRRRICGFSPLYSLIHLLDGAQGRNLKYSQAFTRETGSAVTFTSMVFD
;
A
#
# COMPACT_ATOMS: atom_id res chain seq x y z
N MET A 1 4.52 -37.44 -1.36
CA MET A 1 3.43 -36.45 -1.19
C MET A 1 3.48 -35.98 0.24
N ASN A 2 3.39 -34.67 0.46
CA ASN A 2 3.35 -34.13 1.82
C ASN A 2 1.97 -34.46 2.42
N ASP A 3 1.97 -35.16 3.56
CA ASP A 3 0.76 -35.55 4.27
C ASP A 3 0.16 -34.40 5.11
N HIS A 4 0.87 -33.27 5.17
CA HIS A 4 0.51 -32.07 5.93
C HIS A 4 0.45 -30.87 4.97
N PRO A 5 -0.70 -30.64 4.30
CA PRO A 5 -0.84 -29.55 3.33
C PRO A 5 -0.76 -28.19 4.03
N ARG A 6 -0.11 -27.21 3.39
CA ARG A 6 0.02 -25.85 3.90
C ARG A 6 -0.40 -24.82 2.85
N LEU A 7 -1.49 -24.12 3.11
CA LEU A 7 -1.99 -23.01 2.31
C LEU A 7 -1.07 -21.80 2.49
N ARG A 8 -0.86 -21.04 1.41
CA ARG A 8 -0.20 -19.73 1.50
C ARG A 8 -1.16 -18.69 2.08
N PRO A 9 -0.66 -17.57 2.60
CA PRO A 9 -1.50 -16.43 2.91
C PRO A 9 -2.32 -16.01 1.70
N VAL A 10 -3.64 -15.95 1.87
CA VAL A 10 -4.62 -15.56 0.84
C VAL A 10 -5.64 -14.64 1.45
N GLU A 11 -6.20 -13.78 0.62
CA GLU A 11 -7.40 -13.03 0.96
C GLU A 11 -8.62 -13.81 0.50
N VAL A 12 -9.67 -13.76 1.31
CA VAL A 12 -10.87 -14.58 1.13
C VAL A 12 -12.10 -13.69 1.17
N PHE A 13 -12.92 -13.76 0.11
CA PHE A 13 -14.13 -12.94 0.00
C PHE A 13 -15.34 -13.79 -0.39
N PRO A 14 -16.47 -13.69 0.32
CA PRO A 14 -17.71 -14.31 -0.11
C PRO A 14 -18.30 -13.54 -1.29
N VAL A 15 -18.83 -14.27 -2.28
CA VAL A 15 -19.48 -13.72 -3.46
C VAL A 15 -20.79 -14.46 -3.70
N GLU A 16 -21.88 -13.71 -3.88
CA GLU A 16 -23.16 -14.26 -4.32
C GLU A 16 -23.19 -14.33 -5.85
N GLN A 17 -23.26 -15.54 -6.39
CA GLN A 17 -23.36 -15.77 -7.83
C GLN A 17 -24.49 -16.76 -8.12
N GLU A 18 -25.45 -16.35 -8.94
CA GLU A 18 -26.61 -17.18 -9.33
C GLU A 18 -27.40 -17.74 -8.13
N GLY A 19 -27.48 -16.97 -7.03
CA GLY A 19 -28.19 -17.37 -5.81
C GLY A 19 -27.43 -18.40 -4.94
N LYS A 20 -26.14 -18.61 -5.21
CA LYS A 20 -25.24 -19.44 -4.40
C LYS A 20 -24.10 -18.58 -3.84
N THR A 21 -23.79 -18.81 -2.56
CA THR A 21 -22.60 -18.27 -1.93
C THR A 21 -21.36 -19.06 -2.37
N LEU A 22 -20.44 -18.40 -3.07
CA LEU A 22 -19.12 -18.90 -3.43
C LEU A 22 -18.04 -18.13 -2.66
N ILE A 23 -16.83 -18.67 -2.61
CA ILE A 23 -15.69 -18.05 -1.94
C ILE A 23 -14.60 -17.78 -2.95
N TYR A 24 -14.17 -16.53 -3.06
CA TYR A 24 -13.04 -16.11 -3.90
C TYR A 24 -11.77 -16.13 -3.07
N LEU A 25 -10.76 -16.87 -3.54
CA LEU A 25 -9.40 -16.84 -3.02
C LEU A 25 -8.54 -15.95 -3.91
N ARG A 26 -7.97 -14.90 -3.32
CA ARG A 26 -7.04 -13.99 -4.00
C ARG A 26 -5.66 -14.10 -3.34
N ASP A 27 -4.63 -14.18 -4.16
CA ASP A 27 -3.25 -14.06 -3.70
C ASP A 27 -2.87 -12.57 -3.65
N PRO A 28 -2.60 -12.01 -2.45
CA PRO A 28 -2.27 -10.59 -2.33
C PRO A 28 -0.96 -10.22 -3.05
N GLN A 29 -0.07 -11.20 -3.28
CA GLN A 29 1.19 -11.00 -4.00
C GLN A 29 1.07 -11.31 -5.50
N HIS A 30 -0.11 -11.72 -6.01
CA HIS A 30 -0.34 -12.00 -7.43
C HIS A 30 0.71 -12.92 -8.08
N PHE A 31 1.15 -13.96 -7.38
CA PHE A 31 1.81 -15.12 -7.96
C PHE A 31 0.79 -16.15 -8.48
N ALA A 32 -0.38 -16.21 -7.86
CA ALA A 32 -1.52 -17.03 -8.27
C ALA A 32 -2.66 -16.17 -8.85
N ASN A 33 -3.39 -16.74 -9.81
CA ASN A 33 -4.65 -16.16 -10.28
C ASN A 33 -5.77 -16.47 -9.26
N THR A 34 -6.79 -15.61 -9.23
CA THR A 34 -7.97 -15.81 -8.37
C THR A 34 -8.61 -17.17 -8.63
N LEU A 35 -8.96 -17.87 -7.55
CA LEU A 35 -9.67 -19.15 -7.59
C LEU A 35 -11.03 -19.01 -6.89
N VAL A 36 -12.05 -19.65 -7.44
CA VAL A 36 -13.39 -19.68 -6.84
C VAL A 36 -13.63 -21.07 -6.27
N ILE A 37 -13.98 -21.16 -5.00
CA ILE A 37 -14.21 -22.41 -4.27
C ILE A 37 -15.58 -22.41 -3.58
N SER A 38 -16.06 -23.58 -3.19
CA SER A 38 -17.27 -23.70 -2.39
C SER A 38 -16.98 -23.42 -0.90
N PRO A 39 -18.00 -23.04 -0.10
CA PRO A 39 -17.85 -22.91 1.35
C PRO A 39 -17.37 -24.19 2.05
N VAL A 40 -17.72 -25.36 1.49
CA VAL A 40 -17.26 -26.66 2.00
C VAL A 40 -15.74 -26.83 1.78
N VAL A 41 -15.23 -26.46 0.60
CA VAL A 41 -13.79 -26.45 0.36
C VAL A 41 -13.10 -25.44 1.27
N TYR A 42 -13.67 -24.26 1.47
CA TYR A 42 -13.11 -23.26 2.38
C TYR A 42 -12.92 -23.78 3.81
N PHE A 43 -13.89 -24.54 4.35
CA PHE A 43 -13.72 -25.22 5.63
C PHE A 43 -12.52 -26.17 5.65
N ILE A 44 -12.32 -26.95 4.57
CA ILE A 44 -11.17 -27.86 4.44
C ILE A 44 -9.86 -27.05 4.45
N LEU A 45 -9.82 -25.92 3.71
CA LEU A 45 -8.61 -25.08 3.62
C LEU A 45 -8.23 -24.43 4.95
N ALA A 46 -9.20 -24.18 5.84
CA ALA A 46 -8.93 -23.66 7.17
C ALA A 46 -8.04 -24.60 8.02
N HIS A 47 -7.91 -25.87 7.61
CA HIS A 47 -7.06 -26.88 8.24
C HIS A 47 -5.78 -27.16 7.43
N PHE A 48 -5.51 -26.42 6.34
CA PHE A 48 -4.26 -26.53 5.59
C PHE A 48 -3.18 -25.63 6.21
N ASP A 49 -2.82 -25.90 7.46
CA ASP A 49 -1.85 -25.12 8.23
C ASP A 49 -0.43 -25.73 8.24
N GLY A 50 -0.28 -26.93 7.67
CA GLY A 50 0.95 -27.71 7.72
C GLY A 50 1.16 -28.48 9.02
N GLU A 51 0.18 -28.45 9.93
CA GLU A 51 0.17 -29.20 11.20
C GLU A 51 -0.85 -30.33 11.19
N HIS A 52 -2.01 -30.14 10.55
CA HIS A 52 -3.01 -31.21 10.39
C HIS A 52 -2.62 -32.19 9.29
N SER A 53 -2.68 -33.48 9.59
CA SER A 53 -2.54 -34.55 8.59
C SER A 53 -3.81 -34.70 7.74
N LEU A 54 -3.72 -35.42 6.62
CA LEU A 54 -4.90 -35.71 5.81
C LEU A 54 -6.01 -36.42 6.59
N ILE A 55 -5.64 -37.29 7.54
CA ILE A 55 -6.60 -38.01 8.40
C ILE A 55 -7.29 -37.03 9.36
N ASP A 56 -6.54 -36.11 9.98
CA ASP A 56 -7.09 -35.10 10.89
C ASP A 56 -8.11 -34.20 10.15
N ILE A 57 -7.79 -33.82 8.92
CA ILE A 57 -8.68 -33.00 8.06
C ILE A 57 -9.96 -33.76 7.74
N GLN A 58 -9.87 -35.05 7.39
CA GLN A 58 -11.03 -35.90 7.13
C GLN A 58 -11.89 -36.06 8.39
N GLU A 59 -11.27 -36.25 9.55
CA GLU A 59 -11.98 -36.34 10.83
C GLU A 59 -12.70 -35.03 11.18
N ALA A 60 -12.04 -33.88 11.03
CA ALA A 60 -12.62 -32.56 11.25
C ALA A 60 -13.82 -32.31 10.32
N TYR A 61 -13.69 -32.69 9.05
CA TYR A 61 -14.79 -32.64 8.09
C TYR A 61 -15.98 -33.48 8.54
N SER A 62 -15.77 -34.75 8.89
CA SER A 62 -16.84 -35.66 9.29
C SER A 62 -17.54 -35.22 10.57
N ARG A 63 -16.80 -34.67 11.54
CA ARG A 63 -17.39 -34.08 12.74
C ARG A 63 -18.26 -32.86 12.43
N ARG A 64 -17.89 -32.03 11.44
CA ARG A 64 -18.62 -30.81 11.09
C ARG A 64 -19.87 -31.07 10.25
N PHE A 65 -19.76 -31.95 9.26
CA PHE A 65 -20.81 -32.15 8.24
C PHE A 65 -21.61 -33.45 8.41
N GLY A 66 -21.13 -34.40 9.22
CA GLY A 66 -21.78 -35.70 9.40
C GLY A 66 -21.56 -36.68 8.24
N ASP A 67 -20.75 -36.31 7.25
CA ASP A 67 -20.43 -37.10 6.05
C ASP A 67 -18.93 -37.44 5.97
N LEU A 68 -18.58 -38.44 5.15
CA LEU A 68 -17.18 -38.83 4.92
C LEU A 68 -16.55 -38.00 3.78
N LEU A 69 -15.39 -37.40 4.05
CA LEU A 69 -14.53 -36.85 3.00
C LEU A 69 -13.60 -37.96 2.50
N PHE A 70 -13.81 -38.45 1.27
CA PHE A 70 -12.95 -39.50 0.71
C PHE A 70 -11.55 -38.96 0.40
N SER A 71 -10.53 -39.81 0.59
CA SER A 71 -9.14 -39.41 0.35
C SER A 71 -8.87 -39.02 -1.11
N GLU A 72 -9.65 -39.55 -2.07
CA GLU A 72 -9.56 -39.16 -3.47
C GLU A 72 -10.01 -37.70 -3.69
N ASP A 73 -11.05 -37.25 -3.01
CA ASP A 73 -11.60 -35.91 -3.18
C ASP A 73 -10.72 -34.88 -2.47
N LEU A 74 -10.18 -35.21 -1.30
CA LEU A 74 -9.17 -34.40 -0.63
C LEU A 74 -7.91 -34.23 -1.50
N ARG A 75 -7.46 -35.30 -2.16
CA ARG A 75 -6.34 -35.22 -3.11
C ARG A 75 -6.66 -34.34 -4.32
N LYS A 76 -7.86 -34.45 -4.91
CA LYS A 76 -8.29 -33.56 -6.00
C LYS A 76 -8.26 -32.09 -5.59
N ILE A 77 -8.70 -31.77 -4.36
CA ILE A 77 -8.64 -30.41 -3.81
C ILE A 77 -7.18 -29.95 -3.67
N MET A 78 -6.30 -30.78 -3.10
CA MET A 78 -4.87 -30.47 -2.98
C MET A 78 -4.20 -30.24 -4.33
N ASP A 79 -4.45 -31.12 -5.29
CA ASP A 79 -3.88 -31.04 -6.64
C ASP A 79 -4.35 -29.78 -7.37
N LEU A 80 -5.63 -29.42 -7.23
CA LEU A 80 -6.17 -28.16 -7.77
C LEU A 80 -5.43 -26.95 -7.18
N LEU A 81 -5.30 -26.88 -5.86
CA LEU A 81 -4.64 -25.76 -5.18
C LEU A 81 -3.14 -25.68 -5.49
N ASP A 82 -2.45 -26.83 -5.56
CA ASP A 82 -1.06 -26.88 -5.97
C ASP A 82 -0.89 -26.39 -7.41
N HIS A 83 -1.72 -26.90 -8.33
CA HIS A 83 -1.71 -26.49 -9.74
C HIS A 83 -1.92 -24.99 -9.91
N HIS A 84 -2.76 -24.39 -9.07
CA HIS A 84 -3.04 -22.96 -9.03
C HIS A 84 -2.16 -22.16 -8.05
N TYR A 85 -1.07 -22.74 -7.52
CA TYR A 85 -0.05 -22.05 -6.72
C TYR A 85 -0.51 -21.52 -5.34
N PHE A 86 -1.58 -22.09 -4.80
CA PHE A 86 -2.13 -21.73 -3.49
C PHE A 86 -1.49 -22.46 -2.31
N LEU A 87 -0.72 -23.53 -2.56
CA LEU A 87 0.00 -24.28 -1.53
C LEU A 87 1.49 -23.93 -1.49
N TYR A 88 2.10 -24.01 -0.32
CA TYR A 88 3.56 -24.00 -0.20
C TYR A 88 4.14 -25.33 -0.69
N SER A 89 4.41 -25.41 -1.99
CA SER A 89 4.96 -26.60 -2.66
C SER A 89 6.25 -26.29 -3.42
N GLU A 90 6.93 -27.33 -3.91
CA GLU A 90 8.07 -27.17 -4.82
C GLU A 90 7.66 -26.47 -6.13
N ARG A 91 6.45 -26.78 -6.63
CA ARG A 91 5.86 -26.13 -7.80
C ARG A 91 5.71 -24.62 -7.57
N PHE A 92 5.12 -24.23 -6.45
CA PHE A 92 4.99 -22.82 -6.09
C PHE A 92 6.36 -22.15 -5.94
N ARG A 93 7.30 -22.77 -5.21
CA ARG A 93 8.65 -22.20 -5.02
C ARG A 93 9.37 -21.95 -6.35
N GLY A 94 9.27 -22.89 -7.29
CA GLY A 94 9.82 -22.75 -8.64
C GLY A 94 9.16 -21.59 -9.42
N HIS A 95 7.83 -21.51 -9.38
CA HIS A 95 7.05 -20.45 -10.03
C HIS A 95 7.34 -19.05 -9.43
N GLN A 96 7.34 -18.94 -8.11
CA GLN A 96 7.67 -17.72 -7.38
C GLN A 96 9.08 -17.24 -7.73
N LYS A 97 10.07 -18.13 -7.67
CA LYS A 97 11.46 -17.82 -8.04
C LYS A 97 11.55 -17.29 -9.47
N LYS A 98 10.87 -17.94 -10.42
CA LYS A 98 10.84 -17.51 -11.81
C LYS A 98 10.25 -16.09 -11.96
N ILE A 99 9.08 -15.82 -11.36
CA ILE A 99 8.45 -14.49 -11.43
C ILE A 99 9.36 -13.41 -10.82
N ILE A 100 10.00 -13.70 -9.68
CA ILE A 100 10.91 -12.77 -9.02
C ILE A 100 12.13 -12.48 -9.91
N GLU A 101 12.72 -13.51 -10.51
CA GLU A 101 13.86 -13.36 -11.42
C GLU A 101 13.49 -12.59 -12.70
N ASP A 102 12.32 -12.88 -13.28
CA ASP A 102 11.80 -12.18 -14.45
C ASP A 102 11.57 -10.68 -14.13
N PHE A 103 10.96 -10.37 -12.98
CA PHE A 103 10.77 -8.99 -12.54
C PHE A 103 12.11 -8.28 -12.28
N ARG A 104 13.07 -8.94 -11.63
CA ARG A 104 14.42 -8.39 -11.38
C ARG A 104 15.13 -7.96 -12.67
N ARG A 105 14.93 -8.70 -13.77
CA ARG A 105 15.52 -8.38 -15.08
C ARG A 105 14.88 -7.18 -15.78
N LEU A 106 13.67 -6.78 -15.41
CA LEU A 106 13.01 -5.64 -16.04
C LEU A 106 13.70 -4.32 -15.64
N PRO A 107 14.05 -3.44 -16.59
CA PRO A 107 14.56 -2.11 -16.28
C PRO A 107 13.45 -1.14 -15.83
N ILE A 108 12.19 -1.49 -16.12
CA ILE A 108 11.01 -0.66 -15.91
C ILE A 108 9.96 -1.50 -15.16
N ARG A 109 9.37 -0.93 -14.12
CA ARG A 109 8.20 -1.47 -13.43
C ARG A 109 6.94 -1.16 -14.27
N PRO A 110 6.21 -2.18 -14.77
CA PRO A 110 4.96 -1.97 -15.48
C PRO A 110 3.85 -1.44 -14.55
N PRO A 111 2.83 -0.74 -15.08
CA PRO A 111 1.66 -0.36 -14.29
C PRO A 111 0.82 -1.61 -13.98
N ALA A 112 0.75 -2.01 -12.71
CA ALA A 112 0.04 -3.23 -12.32
C ALA A 112 -1.49 -3.00 -12.16
N HIS A 113 -1.93 -1.73 -12.09
CA HIS A 113 -3.32 -1.36 -11.78
C HIS A 113 -3.99 -0.55 -12.89
N ALA A 114 -3.33 -0.43 -14.05
CA ALA A 114 -3.97 0.09 -15.25
C ALA A 114 -5.07 -0.88 -15.69
N GLY A 115 -6.21 -0.35 -16.11
CA GLY A 115 -7.39 -1.12 -16.52
C GLY A 115 -8.28 -1.58 -15.36
N THR A 116 -7.79 -1.55 -14.12
CA THR A 116 -8.55 -1.95 -12.93
C THR A 116 -8.90 -0.77 -12.04
N VAL A 117 -7.90 0.01 -11.61
CA VAL A 117 -8.10 1.16 -10.72
C VAL A 117 -8.19 2.47 -11.52
N TYR A 118 -7.48 2.53 -12.64
CA TYR A 118 -7.42 3.69 -13.50
C TYR A 118 -7.34 3.30 -14.98
N GLN A 119 -7.78 4.18 -15.87
CA GLN A 119 -7.85 3.89 -17.31
C GLN A 119 -6.48 3.63 -17.92
N GLU A 120 -6.37 2.65 -18.82
CA GLU A 120 -5.13 2.34 -19.54
C GLU A 120 -4.83 3.36 -20.64
N ASP A 121 -5.85 4.01 -21.18
CA ASP A 121 -5.68 4.97 -22.25
C ASP A 121 -5.30 6.35 -21.67
N PRO A 122 -4.32 7.07 -22.25
CA PRO A 122 -3.83 8.31 -21.66
C PRO A 122 -4.87 9.44 -21.58
N ALA A 123 -5.86 9.46 -22.48
CA ALA A 123 -6.88 10.51 -22.52
C ALA A 123 -7.97 10.26 -21.46
N GLY A 124 -8.45 9.03 -21.37
CA GLY A 124 -9.39 8.56 -20.36
C GLY A 124 -8.81 8.70 -18.96
N LEU A 125 -7.52 8.40 -18.76
CA LEU A 125 -6.86 8.59 -17.47
C LEU A 125 -6.84 10.08 -17.07
N LYS A 126 -6.45 10.97 -17.99
CA LYS A 126 -6.47 12.42 -17.71
C LYS A 126 -7.87 12.89 -17.35
N HIS A 127 -8.89 12.46 -18.09
CA HIS A 127 -10.27 12.83 -17.82
C HIS A 127 -10.76 12.30 -16.47
N GLN A 128 -10.41 11.05 -16.13
CA GLN A 128 -10.70 10.46 -14.83
C GLN A 128 -10.09 11.28 -13.70
N LEU A 129 -8.80 11.61 -13.78
CA LEU A 129 -8.09 12.40 -12.78
C LEU A 129 -8.67 13.83 -12.68
N GLU A 130 -8.93 14.49 -13.80
CA GLU A 130 -9.58 15.82 -13.85
C GLU A 130 -10.94 15.82 -13.17
N GLY A 131 -11.74 14.77 -13.38
CA GLY A 131 -13.04 14.60 -12.74
C GLY A 131 -12.96 14.58 -11.21
N TYR A 132 -11.91 14.02 -10.63
CA TYR A 132 -11.72 14.01 -9.18
C TYR A 132 -11.46 15.41 -8.61
N PHE A 133 -10.69 16.25 -9.31
CA PHE A 133 -10.49 17.66 -8.91
C PHE A 133 -11.80 18.45 -8.95
N GLN A 134 -12.68 18.20 -9.93
CA GLN A 134 -13.93 18.93 -10.14
C GLN A 134 -15.14 18.37 -9.39
N SER A 135 -15.02 17.16 -8.83
CA SER A 135 -16.11 16.54 -8.08
C SER A 135 -16.54 17.41 -6.88
N PRO A 136 -17.76 17.24 -6.34
CA PRO A 136 -18.23 18.01 -5.18
C PRO A 136 -17.32 17.94 -3.94
N ASN A 137 -16.55 16.86 -3.80
CA ASN A 137 -15.60 16.64 -2.71
C ASN A 137 -14.14 16.98 -3.08
N GLY A 138 -13.90 17.39 -4.33
CA GLY A 138 -12.59 17.77 -4.84
C GLY A 138 -12.24 19.23 -4.51
N PRO A 139 -10.95 19.60 -4.60
CA PRO A 139 -10.48 20.96 -4.28
C PRO A 139 -10.70 21.98 -5.40
N GLY A 140 -11.34 21.61 -6.51
CA GLY A 140 -11.37 22.39 -7.75
C GLY A 140 -10.06 22.27 -8.53
N GLN A 141 -10.05 22.76 -9.77
CA GLN A 141 -8.86 22.70 -10.62
C GLN A 141 -7.73 23.59 -10.06
N PRO A 142 -6.45 23.19 -10.24
CA PRO A 142 -5.32 24.04 -9.88
C PRO A 142 -5.31 25.35 -10.67
N ASN A 143 -4.98 26.45 -9.99
CA ASN A 143 -4.75 27.75 -10.60
C ASN A 143 -3.25 27.94 -10.92
N GLN A 144 -2.88 29.10 -11.47
CA GLN A 144 -1.47 29.43 -11.64
C GLN A 144 -0.73 29.42 -10.29
N PRO A 145 0.58 29.08 -10.28
CA PRO A 145 1.34 29.04 -9.05
C PRO A 145 1.22 30.34 -8.25
N SER A 146 0.73 30.22 -7.02
CA SER A 146 0.50 31.36 -6.13
C SER A 146 1.65 31.54 -5.13
N THR A 147 2.55 30.55 -5.04
CA THR A 147 3.67 30.53 -4.12
C THR A 147 4.99 30.31 -4.88
N SER A 148 6.09 30.79 -4.30
CA SER A 148 7.44 30.50 -4.77
C SER A 148 8.10 29.31 -4.07
N ARG A 149 7.37 28.63 -3.16
CA ARG A 149 7.92 27.57 -2.32
C ARG A 149 7.36 26.22 -2.76
N VAL A 150 8.25 25.24 -2.84
CA VAL A 150 7.89 23.85 -3.06
C VAL A 150 7.58 23.24 -1.69
N PRO A 151 6.43 22.56 -1.52
CA PRO A 151 6.15 21.82 -0.30
C PRO A 151 7.27 20.83 0.03
N LYS A 152 7.64 20.74 1.31
CA LYS A 152 8.60 19.74 1.81
C LYS A 152 8.04 18.34 1.72
N ALA A 153 6.74 18.19 1.94
CA ALA A 153 6.06 16.93 1.72
C ALA A 153 4.59 17.11 1.36
N ILE A 154 4.03 16.08 0.74
CA ILE A 154 2.60 15.83 0.73
C ILE A 154 2.29 14.44 1.27
N VAL A 155 1.12 14.33 1.87
CA VAL A 155 0.48 13.06 2.23
C VAL A 155 -0.77 12.95 1.37
N ALA A 156 -0.93 11.83 0.69
CA ALA A 156 -2.08 11.54 -0.14
C ALA A 156 -2.55 10.09 0.12
N PRO A 157 -3.85 9.80 -0.05
CA PRO A 157 -4.36 8.44 0.02
C PRO A 157 -3.62 7.49 -0.93
N HIS A 158 -3.71 6.19 -0.67
CA HIS A 158 -3.45 5.15 -1.68
C HIS A 158 -4.66 4.25 -1.93
N ILE A 159 -5.82 4.55 -1.37
CA ILE A 159 -7.06 3.84 -1.67
C ILE A 159 -7.40 3.90 -3.17
N ASP A 160 -8.03 2.86 -3.71
CA ASP A 160 -8.51 2.86 -5.09
C ASP A 160 -9.25 4.14 -5.48
N PHE A 161 -9.00 4.65 -6.69
CA PHE A 161 -9.48 5.95 -7.12
C PHE A 161 -11.01 6.09 -7.10
N HIS A 162 -11.75 5.01 -7.36
CA HIS A 162 -13.21 5.02 -7.29
C HIS A 162 -13.74 5.24 -5.86
N ARG A 163 -12.94 4.94 -4.82
CA ARG A 163 -13.30 5.10 -3.40
C ARG A 163 -12.84 6.45 -2.84
N GLY A 164 -11.66 6.94 -3.25
CA GLY A 164 -11.03 8.12 -2.64
C GLY A 164 -10.47 9.17 -3.60
N GLY A 165 -10.70 9.05 -4.91
CA GLY A 165 -10.14 9.91 -5.96
C GLY A 165 -10.15 11.41 -5.66
N PRO A 166 -11.28 12.01 -5.20
CA PRO A 166 -11.32 13.43 -4.86
C PRO A 166 -10.32 13.86 -3.78
N SER A 167 -9.97 12.98 -2.85
CA SER A 167 -9.05 13.31 -1.75
C SER A 167 -7.61 13.46 -2.24
N TYR A 168 -7.15 12.64 -3.18
CA TYR A 168 -5.83 12.84 -3.83
C TYR A 168 -5.67 14.27 -4.38
N GLY A 169 -6.73 14.82 -4.96
CA GLY A 169 -6.71 16.15 -5.55
C GLY A 169 -6.24 17.23 -4.57
N TRP A 170 -6.58 17.13 -3.29
CA TRP A 170 -6.28 18.18 -2.30
C TRP A 170 -4.78 18.41 -2.10
N SER A 171 -4.01 17.34 -1.87
CA SER A 171 -2.56 17.45 -1.69
C SER A 171 -1.84 17.71 -3.01
N TYR A 172 -2.29 17.07 -4.10
CA TYR A 172 -1.70 17.29 -5.42
C TYR A 172 -2.00 18.66 -6.02
N LYS A 173 -3.07 19.34 -5.58
CA LYS A 173 -3.34 20.74 -5.94
C LYS A 173 -2.26 21.66 -5.38
N GLU A 174 -1.84 21.47 -4.13
CA GLU A 174 -0.74 22.25 -3.54
C GLU A 174 0.55 22.09 -4.34
N LEU A 175 0.85 20.87 -4.83
CA LEU A 175 1.99 20.66 -5.73
C LEU A 175 1.78 21.35 -7.09
N ALA A 176 0.61 21.25 -7.70
CA ALA A 176 0.32 21.90 -8.98
C ALA A 176 0.41 23.43 -8.93
N GLU A 177 0.03 24.03 -7.80
CA GLU A 177 0.08 25.47 -7.54
C GLU A 177 1.45 25.92 -6.96
N SER A 178 2.45 25.03 -6.96
CA SER A 178 3.84 25.32 -6.59
C SER A 178 4.76 25.31 -7.82
N PRO A 179 6.03 25.76 -7.69
CA PRO A 179 7.04 25.64 -8.75
C PRO A 179 7.45 24.20 -9.12
N GLY A 180 6.98 23.19 -8.37
CA GLY A 180 7.36 21.78 -8.52
C GLY A 180 8.77 21.45 -8.00
N ALA A 181 8.99 20.17 -7.67
CA ALA A 181 10.28 19.64 -7.25
C ALA A 181 11.03 18.99 -8.42
N ASP A 182 12.36 18.88 -8.30
CA ASP A 182 13.20 18.13 -9.25
C ASP A 182 13.33 16.65 -8.83
N LEU A 183 13.22 16.37 -7.53
CA LEU A 183 13.31 15.03 -6.96
C LEU A 183 12.14 14.79 -6.00
N TYR A 184 11.38 13.72 -6.25
CA TYR A 184 10.33 13.28 -5.33
C TYR A 184 10.73 11.99 -4.62
N ILE A 185 10.79 12.02 -3.29
CA ILE A 185 11.08 10.83 -2.48
C ILE A 185 9.75 10.23 -2.03
N LEU A 186 9.43 9.04 -2.54
CA LEU A 186 8.13 8.42 -2.32
C LEU A 186 8.21 7.39 -1.20
N LEU A 187 7.31 7.49 -0.23
CA LEU A 187 7.14 6.54 0.86
C LEU A 187 5.78 5.85 0.70
N GLY A 188 5.81 4.56 0.40
CA GLY A 188 4.62 3.73 0.23
C GLY A 188 4.53 2.66 1.30
N THR A 189 3.32 2.20 1.59
CA THR A 189 3.12 1.03 2.44
C THR A 189 3.47 -0.24 1.66
N SER A 190 4.23 -1.17 2.25
CA SER A 190 4.34 -2.55 1.74
C SER A 190 3.21 -3.41 2.34
N HIS A 191 2.12 -3.61 1.59
CA HIS A 191 0.96 -4.35 2.07
C HIS A 191 1.23 -5.85 2.24
N CYS A 192 2.11 -6.40 1.41
CA CYS A 192 2.54 -7.79 1.52
C CYS A 192 3.65 -7.99 2.56
N GLY A 193 4.05 -6.93 3.27
CA GLY A 193 5.11 -6.95 4.27
C GLY A 193 6.50 -7.13 3.67
N GLY A 194 7.44 -7.58 4.50
CA GLY A 194 8.83 -7.85 4.15
C GLY A 194 9.64 -8.10 5.42
N GLU A 195 10.71 -8.88 5.33
CA GLU A 195 11.68 -9.07 6.42
C GLU A 195 12.55 -7.81 6.62
N HIS A 196 12.65 -6.97 5.60
CA HIS A 196 13.39 -5.72 5.59
C HIS A 196 12.44 -4.53 5.84
N PRO A 197 12.82 -3.54 6.68
CA PRO A 197 11.95 -2.40 6.99
C PRO A 197 11.73 -1.47 5.80
N PHE A 198 12.67 -1.45 4.85
CA PHE A 198 12.61 -0.62 3.65
C PHE A 198 13.03 -1.41 2.42
N THR A 199 12.35 -1.16 1.31
CA THR A 199 12.66 -1.76 0.01
C THR A 199 12.63 -0.68 -1.06
N ALA A 200 13.77 -0.46 -1.71
CA ALA A 200 13.89 0.45 -2.84
C ALA A 200 13.96 -0.33 -4.17
N THR A 201 13.87 0.37 -5.29
CA THR A 201 14.12 -0.21 -6.61
C THR A 201 14.87 0.78 -7.49
N LEU A 202 15.68 0.27 -8.41
CA LEU A 202 16.34 1.07 -9.46
C LEU A 202 15.49 1.19 -10.74
N LYS A 203 14.32 0.53 -10.77
CA LYS A 203 13.46 0.49 -11.95
C LYS A 203 12.76 1.82 -12.15
N ASP A 204 12.65 2.24 -13.41
CA ASP A 204 11.78 3.36 -13.78
C ASP A 204 10.32 2.91 -13.72
N PHE A 205 9.36 3.82 -13.52
CA PHE A 205 7.95 3.46 -13.41
C PHE A 205 7.22 3.83 -14.70
N SER A 206 6.63 2.83 -15.37
CA SER A 206 5.76 3.09 -16.52
C SER A 206 4.35 3.46 -16.04
N THR A 207 3.76 4.47 -16.68
CA THR A 207 2.35 4.87 -16.49
C THR A 207 1.72 5.10 -17.87
N PRO A 208 0.38 5.09 -17.99
CA PRO A 208 -0.27 5.52 -19.23
C PRO A 208 0.07 6.96 -19.66
N LEU A 209 0.51 7.82 -18.73
CA LEU A 209 0.92 9.19 -19.02
C LEU A 209 2.41 9.32 -19.40
N GLY A 210 3.13 8.19 -19.47
CA GLY A 210 4.55 8.10 -19.78
C GLY A 210 5.40 7.67 -18.59
N THR A 211 6.65 7.29 -18.88
CA THR A 211 7.60 6.76 -17.89
C THR A 211 8.12 7.85 -16.95
N VAL A 212 8.23 7.53 -15.66
CA VAL A 212 8.91 8.33 -14.64
C VAL A 212 10.23 7.67 -14.29
N GLU A 213 11.32 8.44 -14.38
CA GLU A 213 12.65 7.94 -14.12
C GLU A 213 12.93 7.89 -12.62
N THR A 214 13.54 6.79 -12.19
CA THR A 214 14.11 6.68 -10.85
C THR A 214 15.52 7.25 -10.86
N ASP A 215 15.87 8.06 -9.86
CA ASP A 215 17.25 8.52 -9.72
C ASP A 215 18.13 7.39 -9.16
N LYS A 216 18.71 6.65 -10.11
CA LYS A 216 19.54 5.47 -9.86
C LYS A 216 20.82 5.80 -9.09
N GLU A 217 21.34 7.02 -9.22
CA GLU A 217 22.55 7.42 -8.51
C GLU A 217 22.23 7.66 -7.04
N PHE A 218 21.18 8.43 -6.75
CA PHE A 218 20.74 8.69 -5.38
C PHE A 218 20.38 7.38 -4.65
N VAL A 219 19.65 6.46 -5.30
CA VAL A 219 19.29 5.17 -4.68
C VAL A 219 20.53 4.33 -4.35
N ARG A 220 21.55 4.32 -5.22
CA ARG A 220 22.82 3.60 -4.95
C ARG A 220 23.63 4.25 -3.83
N GLU A 221 23.63 5.57 -3.74
CA GLU A 221 24.27 6.27 -2.62
C GLU A 221 23.53 6.00 -1.29
N LEU A 222 22.20 5.86 -1.33
CA LEU A 222 21.41 5.44 -0.18
C LEU A 222 21.73 4.01 0.24
N GLU A 223 21.80 3.07 -0.70
CA GLU A 223 22.23 1.68 -0.45
C GLU A 223 23.61 1.62 0.23
N LYS A 224 24.60 2.39 -0.27
CA LYS A 224 25.95 2.42 0.32
C LYS A 224 25.97 3.01 1.73
N SER A 225 25.07 3.97 2.00
CA SER A 225 25.01 4.68 3.28
C SER A 225 24.19 3.96 4.34
N TYR A 226 23.33 3.02 3.92
CA TYR A 226 22.43 2.25 4.77
C TYR A 226 22.94 0.82 4.98
N LYS A 227 22.85 0.32 6.22
CA LYS A 227 23.36 -1.02 6.57
C LYS A 227 22.44 -2.18 6.18
N GLY A 228 21.19 -1.91 5.85
CA GLY A 228 20.26 -2.95 5.42
C GLY A 228 20.29 -3.13 3.90
N ASP A 229 19.82 -4.29 3.44
CA ASP A 229 19.66 -4.56 2.01
C ASP A 229 18.31 -3.97 1.54
N LEU A 230 18.36 -2.97 0.64
CA LEU A 230 17.19 -2.33 0.05
C LEU A 230 16.60 -3.12 -1.11
N PHE A 231 17.34 -4.08 -1.67
CA PHE A 231 16.99 -4.80 -2.90
C PHE A 231 16.64 -6.27 -2.66
N ALA A 232 16.88 -6.79 -1.45
CA ALA A 232 16.52 -8.15 -1.04
C ALA A 232 15.11 -8.54 -1.49
N GLU A 233 14.16 -7.64 -1.26
CA GLU A 233 12.73 -7.85 -1.49
C GLU A 233 12.18 -6.94 -2.61
N GLU A 234 13.00 -6.52 -3.58
CA GLU A 234 12.59 -5.61 -4.69
C GLU A 234 11.29 -6.06 -5.39
N HIS A 235 11.04 -7.36 -5.46
CA HIS A 235 9.83 -7.95 -6.04
C HIS A 235 8.51 -7.48 -5.41
N LEU A 236 8.52 -6.98 -4.16
CA LEU A 236 7.36 -6.38 -3.51
C LEU A 236 6.81 -5.18 -4.29
N HIS A 237 7.68 -4.46 -5.02
CA HIS A 237 7.23 -3.37 -5.91
C HIS A 237 6.34 -3.85 -7.05
N ARG A 238 6.40 -5.13 -7.46
CA ARG A 238 5.75 -5.62 -8.69
C ARG A 238 4.26 -5.34 -8.75
N THR A 239 3.56 -5.53 -7.63
CA THR A 239 2.10 -5.39 -7.54
C THR A 239 1.66 -4.44 -6.44
N GLU A 240 2.59 -3.77 -5.76
CA GLU A 240 2.24 -2.79 -4.73
C GLU A 240 1.68 -1.52 -5.37
N HIS A 241 0.53 -1.05 -4.90
CA HIS A 241 -0.20 0.08 -5.46
C HIS A 241 0.15 1.40 -4.77
N SER A 242 0.61 1.35 -3.52
CA SER A 242 0.79 2.53 -2.67
C SER A 242 1.66 3.62 -3.30
N LEU A 243 2.69 3.23 -4.06
CA LEU A 243 3.55 4.13 -4.83
C LEU A 243 3.06 4.38 -6.26
N GLU A 244 2.47 3.37 -6.91
CA GLU A 244 2.05 3.47 -8.32
C GLU A 244 1.07 4.62 -8.53
N PHE A 245 0.09 4.75 -7.63
CA PHE A 245 -0.90 5.82 -7.69
C PHE A 245 -0.26 7.20 -7.55
N GLN A 246 0.74 7.33 -6.67
CA GLN A 246 1.45 8.60 -6.49
C GLN A 246 2.24 8.98 -7.75
N VAL A 247 2.86 8.02 -8.41
CA VAL A 247 3.60 8.23 -9.66
C VAL A 247 2.66 8.67 -10.79
N VAL A 248 1.47 8.07 -10.89
CA VAL A 248 0.43 8.49 -11.84
C VAL A 248 0.02 9.94 -11.62
N TYR A 249 -0.25 10.32 -10.37
CA TYR A 249 -0.60 11.70 -10.04
C TYR A 249 0.56 12.67 -10.28
N LEU A 250 1.80 12.33 -9.93
CA LEU A 250 2.97 13.17 -10.21
C LEU A 250 3.12 13.44 -11.71
N LYS A 251 2.93 12.44 -12.57
CA LYS A 251 2.91 12.63 -14.03
C LYS A 251 1.79 13.56 -14.48
N TYR A 252 0.60 13.36 -13.95
CA TYR A 252 -0.54 14.20 -14.26
C TYR A 252 -0.26 15.66 -13.87
N ILE A 253 0.23 15.91 -12.65
CA ILE A 253 0.54 17.26 -12.16
C ILE A 253 1.68 17.91 -12.95
N ALA A 254 2.75 17.19 -13.29
CA ALA A 254 3.81 17.75 -14.12
C ALA A 254 3.31 18.20 -15.50
N ALA A 255 2.36 17.46 -16.10
CA ALA A 255 1.70 17.88 -17.34
C ALA A 255 0.80 19.10 -17.14
N ARG A 256 0.08 19.19 -16.01
CA ARG A 256 -0.75 20.35 -15.65
C ARG A 256 0.09 21.60 -15.42
N GLN A 257 1.19 21.49 -14.67
CA GLN A 257 2.15 22.58 -14.45
C GLN A 257 2.68 23.12 -15.78
N LYS A 258 3.13 22.23 -16.69
CA LYS A 258 3.55 22.64 -18.03
C LYS A 258 2.45 23.41 -18.78
N GLY A 259 1.19 23.00 -18.65
CA GLY A 259 0.05 23.71 -19.24
C GLY A 259 -0.21 25.08 -18.62
N LEU A 260 0.05 25.24 -17.31
CA LEU A 260 -0.19 26.48 -16.56
C LEU A 260 0.94 27.50 -16.70
N THR A 261 2.20 27.04 -16.71
CA THR A 261 3.40 27.90 -16.71
C THR A 261 4.06 28.01 -18.08
N GLY A 262 3.78 27.07 -18.99
CA GLY A 262 4.49 26.94 -20.27
C GLY A 262 5.85 26.25 -20.16
N GLU A 263 6.34 25.99 -18.94
CA GLU A 263 7.66 25.41 -18.70
C GLU A 263 7.55 23.92 -18.35
N HIS A 264 8.39 23.10 -18.98
CA HIS A 264 8.49 21.70 -18.62
C HIS A 264 9.62 21.51 -17.60
N ARG A 265 9.25 21.11 -16.38
CA ARG A 265 10.21 20.69 -15.35
C ARG A 265 10.35 19.17 -15.35
N PRO A 266 11.49 18.62 -15.81
CA PRO A 266 11.76 17.19 -15.62
C PRO A 266 11.95 16.91 -14.13
N PHE A 267 11.53 15.72 -13.69
CA PHE A 267 11.71 15.27 -12.32
C PHE A 267 12.06 13.79 -12.29
N GLN A 268 12.71 13.36 -11.22
CA GLN A 268 12.99 11.96 -10.92
C GLN A 268 12.35 11.56 -9.59
N ILE A 269 12.26 10.24 -9.35
CA ILE A 269 11.70 9.69 -8.11
C ILE A 269 12.70 8.80 -7.35
N ILE A 270 12.49 8.68 -6.05
CA ILE A 270 13.10 7.66 -5.18
C ILE A 270 11.97 6.81 -4.58
N PRO A 271 11.63 5.65 -5.17
CA PRO A 271 10.53 4.82 -4.69
C PRO A 271 10.98 3.93 -3.52
N ILE A 272 10.39 4.13 -2.34
CA ILE A 272 10.68 3.35 -1.14
C ILE A 272 9.38 2.77 -0.57
N LEU A 273 9.30 1.45 -0.51
CA LEU A 273 8.29 0.75 0.26
C LEU A 273 8.76 0.61 1.71
N VAL A 274 7.84 0.85 2.64
CA VAL A 274 8.07 0.75 4.08
C VAL A 274 7.25 -0.42 4.62
N SER A 275 7.94 -1.42 5.15
CA SER A 275 7.32 -2.59 5.77
C SER A 275 6.76 -2.27 7.15
N SER A 276 5.90 -3.14 7.68
CA SER A 276 5.17 -2.89 8.92
C SER A 276 6.06 -2.70 10.14
N PHE A 277 5.88 -1.57 10.83
CA PHE A 277 6.44 -1.31 12.16
C PHE A 277 5.55 -1.84 13.29
N HIS A 278 4.49 -2.60 12.98
CA HIS A 278 3.58 -3.15 13.99
C HIS A 278 4.27 -4.03 15.07
N PRO A 279 5.35 -4.80 14.79
CA PRO A 279 6.09 -5.49 15.85
C PRO A 279 6.63 -4.55 16.95
N MET A 280 6.89 -3.28 16.60
CA MET A 280 7.31 -2.25 17.55
C MET A 280 6.17 -1.76 18.45
N VAL A 281 4.92 -1.77 17.95
CA VAL A 281 3.72 -1.51 18.76
C VAL A 281 3.56 -2.57 19.85
N GLN A 282 3.72 -3.84 19.48
CA GLN A 282 3.61 -4.98 20.40
C GLN A 282 4.71 -4.95 21.48
N SER A 283 5.94 -4.64 21.08
CA SER A 283 7.09 -4.51 21.99
C SER A 283 7.19 -3.14 22.69
N ARG A 284 6.26 -2.22 22.42
CA ARG A 284 6.24 -0.83 22.95
C ARG A 284 7.58 -0.11 22.82
N THR A 285 8.28 -0.35 21.72
CA THR A 285 9.57 0.25 21.42
C THR A 285 9.39 1.24 20.30
N LEU A 286 9.98 2.44 20.39
CA LEU A 286 9.89 3.41 19.30
C LEU A 286 10.64 2.87 18.05
N PRO A 287 10.07 2.92 16.83
CA PRO A 287 10.63 2.29 15.64
C PRO A 287 12.09 2.68 15.34
N GLU A 288 12.49 3.94 15.51
CA GLU A 288 13.85 4.46 15.29
C GLU A 288 14.89 3.86 16.25
N LYS A 289 14.48 3.21 17.34
CA LYS A 289 15.38 2.45 18.21
C LYS A 289 15.81 1.13 17.57
N ASN A 290 15.08 0.63 16.59
CA ASN A 290 15.55 -0.47 15.77
C ASN A 290 16.76 0.00 14.94
N PRO A 291 17.93 -0.67 15.02
CA PRO A 291 19.14 -0.22 14.32
C PRO A 291 18.97 -0.07 12.81
N ARG A 292 18.19 -0.95 12.15
CA ARG A 292 17.93 -0.84 10.71
C ARG A 292 17.03 0.36 10.40
N ILE A 293 16.08 0.69 11.26
CA ILE A 293 15.20 1.85 11.04
C ILE A 293 15.93 3.17 11.29
N GLY A 294 16.57 3.32 12.45
CA GLY A 294 17.31 4.54 12.78
C GLY A 294 18.47 4.82 11.82
N ASP A 295 19.19 3.79 11.38
CA ASP A 295 20.27 3.92 10.40
C ASP A 295 19.75 4.38 9.03
N PHE A 296 18.61 3.84 8.57
CA PHE A 296 17.97 4.30 7.34
C PHE A 296 17.56 5.78 7.41
N PHE A 297 16.91 6.21 8.49
CA PHE A 297 16.52 7.63 8.67
C PHE A 297 17.74 8.54 8.64
N LYS A 298 18.82 8.16 9.31
CA LYS A 298 20.08 8.91 9.29
C LYS A 298 20.69 8.97 7.90
N ALA A 299 20.73 7.84 7.18
CA ALA A 299 21.30 7.75 5.83
C ALA A 299 20.52 8.63 4.85
N LEU A 300 19.19 8.49 4.80
CA LEU A 300 18.34 9.24 3.88
C LEU A 300 18.36 10.75 4.18
N ARG A 301 18.26 11.14 5.45
CA ARG A 301 18.36 12.56 5.85
C ARG A 301 19.70 13.17 5.43
N GLY A 302 20.81 12.46 5.70
CA GLY A 302 22.14 12.92 5.35
C GLY A 302 22.40 13.04 3.83
N LEU A 303 21.65 12.31 3.00
CA LEU A 303 21.68 12.50 1.55
C LEU A 303 20.81 13.68 1.11
N VAL A 304 19.62 13.83 1.68
CA VAL A 304 18.71 14.96 1.39
C VAL A 304 19.34 16.29 1.80
N GLU A 305 20.06 16.36 2.92
CA GLU A 305 20.80 17.55 3.36
C GLU A 305 21.90 17.98 2.38
N LYS A 306 22.44 17.05 1.59
CA LYS A 306 23.49 17.31 0.58
C LYS A 306 22.93 17.55 -0.82
N GLU A 307 21.62 17.40 -0.99
CA GLU A 307 20.96 17.56 -2.27
C GLU A 307 20.80 19.04 -2.61
N ASN A 308 21.19 19.43 -3.83
CA ASN A 308 21.08 20.82 -4.30
C ASN A 308 19.78 21.06 -5.07
N ARG A 309 19.13 19.99 -5.51
CA ARG A 309 17.81 20.00 -6.16
C ARG A 309 16.69 20.35 -5.18
N GLN A 310 15.55 20.79 -5.71
CA GLN A 310 14.33 20.89 -4.91
C GLN A 310 13.79 19.48 -4.65
N VAL A 311 13.73 19.08 -3.38
CA VAL A 311 13.24 17.79 -2.92
C VAL A 311 11.85 17.94 -2.30
N CYS A 312 10.92 17.03 -2.65
CA CYS A 312 9.62 16.91 -2.00
C CYS A 312 9.36 15.45 -1.64
N PHE A 313 8.95 15.17 -0.41
CA PHE A 313 8.50 13.84 0.00
C PHE A 313 7.03 13.62 -0.39
N VAL A 314 6.68 12.41 -0.81
CA VAL A 314 5.29 12.02 -1.08
C VAL A 314 4.99 10.73 -0.32
N ALA A 315 4.09 10.79 0.65
CA ALA A 315 3.60 9.60 1.35
C ALA A 315 2.26 9.17 0.75
N GLY A 316 2.24 7.99 0.12
CA GLY A 316 1.02 7.34 -0.37
C GLY A 316 0.48 6.39 0.68
N VAL A 317 -0.50 6.84 1.47
CA VAL A 317 -0.96 6.17 2.69
C VAL A 317 -2.44 6.40 2.97
N ASP A 318 -3.09 5.37 3.50
CA ASP A 318 -4.39 5.49 4.16
C ASP A 318 -4.21 5.41 5.70
N LEU A 319 -5.29 5.71 6.43
CA LEU A 319 -5.34 5.65 7.90
C LEU A 319 -6.03 4.35 8.35
N ALA A 320 -7.14 4.43 9.08
CA ALA A 320 -7.80 3.30 9.71
C ALA A 320 -8.48 2.35 8.71
N HIS A 321 -8.40 1.06 8.98
CA HIS A 321 -9.07 -0.05 8.30
C HIS A 321 -9.93 -0.82 9.30
N VAL A 322 -11.23 -0.58 9.29
CA VAL A 322 -12.18 -1.10 10.28
C VAL A 322 -13.39 -1.79 9.64
N GLY A 323 -13.97 -2.74 10.34
CA GLY A 323 -15.14 -3.52 9.92
C GLY A 323 -14.81 -4.96 9.53
N ALA A 324 -15.83 -5.69 9.09
CA ALA A 324 -15.77 -7.15 8.92
C ALA A 324 -14.67 -7.59 7.94
N GLN A 325 -14.42 -6.84 6.88
CA GLN A 325 -13.34 -7.13 5.91
C GLN A 325 -11.95 -7.11 6.55
N PHE A 326 -11.77 -6.33 7.60
CA PHE A 326 -10.48 -6.17 8.29
C PHE A 326 -10.42 -6.97 9.59
N GLY A 327 -11.45 -7.78 9.89
CA GLY A 327 -11.49 -8.73 11.00
C GLY A 327 -12.26 -8.26 12.24
N ASP A 328 -12.96 -7.11 12.17
CA ASP A 328 -13.86 -6.71 13.25
C ASP A 328 -15.14 -7.57 13.23
N GLN A 329 -15.48 -8.14 14.39
CA GLN A 329 -16.64 -9.03 14.52
C GLN A 329 -17.96 -8.25 14.63
N GLU A 330 -17.90 -7.08 15.25
CA GLU A 330 -19.06 -6.23 15.48
C GLU A 330 -19.32 -5.33 14.26
N PRO A 331 -20.58 -5.17 13.83
CA PRO A 331 -20.93 -4.22 12.78
C PRO A 331 -20.50 -2.79 13.12
N LEU A 332 -20.06 -2.06 12.10
CA LEU A 332 -19.73 -0.65 12.28
C LEU A 332 -20.98 0.16 12.58
N THR A 333 -20.93 0.95 13.67
CA THR A 333 -21.97 1.91 14.03
C THR A 333 -21.53 3.32 13.69
N ALA A 334 -22.50 4.24 13.55
CA ALA A 334 -22.17 5.65 13.34
C ALA A 334 -21.32 6.23 14.48
N ASP A 335 -21.53 5.77 15.70
CA ASP A 335 -20.76 6.21 16.88
C ASP A 335 -19.33 5.71 16.83
N PHE A 336 -19.13 4.46 16.39
CA PHE A 336 -17.80 3.91 16.17
C PHE A 336 -17.04 4.66 15.08
N LEU A 337 -17.68 4.99 13.95
CA LEU A 337 -17.06 5.77 12.88
C LEU A 337 -16.69 7.20 13.31
N ARG A 338 -17.49 7.82 14.18
CA ARG A 338 -17.13 9.11 14.79
C ARG A 338 -15.94 8.98 15.72
N TRP A 339 -15.88 7.91 16.52
CA TRP A 339 -14.71 7.61 17.35
C TRP A 339 -13.45 7.41 16.49
N VAL A 340 -13.54 6.64 15.40
CA VAL A 340 -12.41 6.46 14.46
C VAL A 340 -11.93 7.81 13.92
N GLU A 341 -12.84 8.69 13.51
CA GLU A 341 -12.48 10.04 13.05
C GLU A 341 -11.79 10.87 14.13
N GLU A 342 -12.30 10.87 15.36
CA GLU A 342 -11.65 11.59 16.47
C GLU A 342 -10.24 11.08 16.74
N GLU A 343 -10.02 9.77 16.65
CA GLU A 343 -8.70 9.16 16.81
C GLU A 343 -7.76 9.48 15.66
N ASP A 344 -8.26 9.50 14.43
CA ASP A 344 -7.50 9.86 13.25
C ASP A 344 -7.14 11.35 13.25
N GLN A 345 -8.03 12.24 13.70
CA GLN A 345 -7.72 13.66 13.86
C GLN A 345 -6.63 13.90 14.91
N ARG A 346 -6.62 13.14 16.02
CA ARG A 346 -5.50 13.16 16.98
C ARG A 346 -4.19 12.76 16.31
N LEU A 347 -4.21 11.68 15.55
CA LEU A 347 -3.05 11.16 14.84
C LEU A 347 -2.52 12.15 13.80
N ILE A 348 -3.42 12.74 13.00
CA ILE A 348 -3.12 13.81 12.04
C ILE A 348 -2.50 15.02 12.74
N GLY A 349 -2.99 15.40 13.92
CA GLY A 349 -2.42 16.47 14.73
C GLY A 349 -0.96 16.19 15.12
N ARG A 350 -0.66 14.97 15.56
CA ARG A 350 0.72 14.54 15.89
C ARG A 350 1.63 14.57 14.66
N LEU A 351 1.12 14.10 13.53
CA LEU A 351 1.81 14.12 12.25
C LEU A 351 2.10 15.56 11.81
N ALA A 352 1.12 16.46 11.89
CA ALA A 352 1.25 17.86 11.52
C ALA A 352 2.31 18.61 12.34
N SER A 353 2.48 18.27 13.62
CA SER A 353 3.51 18.84 14.49
C SER A 353 4.82 18.06 14.52
N LEU A 354 4.99 17.06 13.66
CA LEU A 354 6.15 16.16 13.62
C LEU A 354 6.46 15.51 14.99
N ASP A 355 5.44 15.23 15.80
CA ASP A 355 5.56 14.59 17.12
C ASP A 355 5.65 13.07 16.96
N ALA A 356 6.86 12.56 16.67
CA ALA A 356 7.09 11.14 16.44
C ALA A 356 6.65 10.25 17.62
N ALA A 357 7.03 10.63 18.84
CA ALA A 357 6.69 9.85 20.03
C ALA A 357 5.18 9.86 20.29
N GLY A 358 4.54 11.04 20.20
CA GLY A 358 3.09 11.15 20.30
C GLY A 358 2.36 10.34 19.23
N PHE A 359 2.80 10.43 17.97
CA PHE A 359 2.21 9.68 16.86
C PHE A 359 2.26 8.16 17.10
N PHE A 360 3.41 7.64 17.55
CA PHE A 360 3.53 6.23 17.95
C PHE A 360 2.59 5.86 19.10
N HIS A 361 2.53 6.68 20.15
CA HIS A 361 1.69 6.39 21.31
C HIS A 361 0.18 6.42 20.99
N GLU A 362 -0.27 7.29 20.08
CA GLU A 362 -1.67 7.32 19.63
C GLU A 362 -2.09 6.01 18.94
N ILE A 363 -1.15 5.29 18.33
CA ILE A 363 -1.38 3.98 17.70
C ILE A 363 -1.21 2.86 18.74
N ALA A 364 -0.15 2.93 19.53
CA ALA A 364 0.18 1.86 20.48
C ALA A 364 -0.82 1.73 21.64
N LYS A 365 -1.53 2.81 21.99
CA LYS A 365 -2.51 2.83 23.10
C LYS A 365 -3.64 1.81 22.93
N ASP A 366 -4.03 1.52 21.70
CA ASP A 366 -5.09 0.57 21.36
C ASP A 366 -4.56 -0.69 20.65
N GLN A 367 -3.23 -0.88 20.68
CA GLN A 367 -2.52 -1.95 19.97
C GLN A 367 -2.79 -1.94 18.46
N ASP A 368 -2.93 -0.73 17.88
CA ASP A 368 -3.26 -0.53 16.47
C ASP A 368 -4.56 -1.26 16.08
N ARG A 369 -5.58 -1.17 16.95
CA ARG A 369 -6.90 -1.78 16.71
C ARG A 369 -7.54 -1.28 15.41
N ARG A 370 -7.17 -0.07 15.00
CA ARG A 370 -7.61 0.58 13.75
C ARG A 370 -6.84 0.12 12.51
N ARG A 371 -5.79 -0.69 12.64
CA ARG A 371 -5.01 -1.28 11.54
C ARG A 371 -4.55 -0.22 10.54
N ILE A 372 -3.82 0.77 11.05
CA ILE A 372 -3.42 1.94 10.26
C ILE A 372 -2.30 1.55 9.30
N CYS A 373 -2.62 1.35 8.02
CA CYS A 373 -1.64 0.91 7.03
C CYS A 373 -0.51 1.95 6.85
N GLY A 374 -0.88 3.24 6.91
CA GLY A 374 0.04 4.36 6.80
C GLY A 374 0.97 4.57 7.98
N PHE A 375 0.86 3.78 9.06
CA PHE A 375 1.66 3.97 10.28
C PHE A 375 3.17 4.05 9.96
N SER A 376 3.72 3.05 9.29
CA SER A 376 5.17 2.93 9.08
C SER A 376 5.71 4.02 8.13
N PRO A 377 5.09 4.30 6.97
CA PRO A 377 5.53 5.40 6.11
C PRO A 377 5.35 6.79 6.75
N LEU A 378 4.25 7.05 7.47
CA LEU A 378 4.03 8.34 8.13
C LEU A 378 5.00 8.55 9.29
N TYR A 379 5.25 7.51 10.08
CA TYR A 379 6.28 7.54 11.11
C TYR A 379 7.65 7.87 10.51
N SER A 380 7.99 7.23 9.38
CA SER A 380 9.21 7.50 8.64
C SER A 380 9.26 8.96 8.14
N LEU A 381 8.16 9.47 7.59
CA LEU A 381 8.05 10.84 7.10
C LEU A 381 8.34 11.86 8.23
N ILE A 382 7.80 11.65 9.44
CA ILE A 382 8.06 12.53 10.59
C ILE A 382 9.56 12.64 10.87
N HIS A 383 10.30 11.53 10.79
CA HIS A 383 11.75 11.51 11.01
C HIS A 383 12.56 12.05 9.84
N LEU A 384 11.97 12.19 8.66
CA LEU A 384 12.67 12.68 7.46
C LEU A 384 12.46 14.18 7.23
N LEU A 385 11.41 14.74 7.83
CA LEU A 385 11.15 16.17 7.82
C LEU A 385 11.83 16.86 9.00
N ASP A 386 12.49 17.98 8.73
CA ASP A 386 13.08 18.85 9.74
C ASP A 386 12.53 20.27 9.59
N GLY A 387 12.07 20.85 10.71
CA GLY A 387 11.53 22.20 10.77
C GLY A 387 10.25 22.47 9.95
N ALA A 388 9.61 21.44 9.38
CA ALA A 388 8.40 21.60 8.60
C ALA A 388 7.14 21.62 9.48
N GLN A 389 6.07 22.26 9.00
CA GLN A 389 4.77 22.27 9.67
C GLN A 389 3.70 21.72 8.73
N GLY A 390 2.96 20.71 9.19
CA GLY A 390 1.89 20.11 8.42
C GLY A 390 0.57 20.87 8.52
N ARG A 391 -0.19 20.87 7.42
CA ARG A 391 -1.59 21.31 7.35
C ARG A 391 -2.45 20.16 6.84
N ASN A 392 -3.52 19.84 7.57
CA ASN A 392 -4.55 18.94 7.08
C ASN A 392 -5.44 19.70 6.08
N LEU A 393 -5.56 19.16 4.87
CA LEU A 393 -6.36 19.74 3.79
C LEU A 393 -7.73 19.06 3.69
N LYS A 394 -7.73 17.74 3.82
CA LYS A 394 -8.94 16.93 3.71
C LYS A 394 -8.81 15.66 4.54
N TYR A 395 -9.86 15.34 5.29
CA TYR A 395 -10.10 14.02 5.86
C TYR A 395 -11.36 13.44 5.21
N SER A 396 -11.35 12.13 4.97
CA SER A 396 -12.43 11.40 4.33
C SER A 396 -12.55 9.97 4.88
N GLN A 397 -13.77 9.43 4.82
CA GLN A 397 -14.06 8.04 5.14
C GLN A 397 -14.75 7.37 3.94
N ALA A 398 -14.23 6.25 3.46
CA ALA A 398 -14.84 5.44 2.42
C ALA A 398 -15.49 4.19 3.03
N PHE A 399 -16.81 4.21 3.12
CA PHE A 399 -17.60 3.06 3.60
C PHE A 399 -17.95 2.12 2.44
N THR A 400 -17.70 0.83 2.64
CA THR A 400 -18.06 -0.27 1.75
C THR A 400 -19.22 -1.03 2.39
N ARG A 401 -20.43 -0.86 1.83
CA ARG A 401 -21.66 -1.39 2.42
C ARG A 401 -21.73 -2.90 2.36
N GLU A 402 -21.20 -3.48 1.30
CA GLU A 402 -21.19 -4.91 1.00
C GLU A 402 -20.44 -5.68 2.07
N THR A 403 -19.35 -5.10 2.60
CA THR A 403 -18.50 -5.71 3.61
C THR A 403 -18.67 -5.07 5.00
N GLY A 404 -19.59 -4.10 5.16
CA GLY A 404 -19.77 -3.36 6.40
C GLY A 404 -18.48 -2.79 6.95
N SER A 405 -17.60 -2.28 6.08
CA SER A 405 -16.23 -1.87 6.41
C SER A 405 -15.94 -0.44 5.98
N ALA A 406 -14.99 0.22 6.63
CA ALA A 406 -14.58 1.57 6.31
C ALA A 406 -13.05 1.67 6.23
N VAL A 407 -12.59 2.50 5.29
CA VAL A 407 -11.20 2.95 5.22
C VAL A 407 -11.18 4.46 5.34
N THR A 408 -10.32 5.00 6.19
CA THR A 408 -10.17 6.45 6.37
C THR A 408 -8.85 6.90 5.77
N PHE A 409 -8.77 8.16 5.34
CA PHE A 409 -7.57 8.71 4.71
C PHE A 409 -7.56 10.23 4.83
N THR A 410 -6.36 10.80 4.67
CA THR A 410 -6.14 12.23 4.76
C THR A 410 -5.25 12.73 3.62
N SER A 411 -5.46 13.98 3.25
CA SER A 411 -4.57 14.73 2.36
C SER A 411 -3.95 15.86 3.16
N MET A 412 -2.62 15.90 3.19
CA MET A 412 -1.86 16.91 3.92
C MET A 412 -0.74 17.48 3.07
N VAL A 413 -0.26 18.65 3.48
CA VAL A 413 0.90 19.33 2.91
C VAL A 413 1.79 19.82 4.05
N PHE A 414 3.10 19.83 3.84
CA PHE A 414 4.11 20.31 4.77
C PHE A 414 4.93 21.39 4.08
N ASP A 415 4.99 22.58 4.68
CA ASP A 415 5.67 23.76 4.15
C ASP A 415 7.06 23.98 4.76
#